data_AF-A0A377D6H4-F1
#
_entry.id   AF-A0A377D6H4-F1
#
_cell.length_a   1.000
_cell.length_b   1.000
_cell.length_c   1.000
_cell.angle_alpha   90.00
_cell.angle_beta   90.00
_cell.angle_gamma   90.00
#
_symmetry.space_group_name_H-M   'P 1'
#
loop_
_entity.id
_entity.type
_entity.pdbx_description
1 polymer ?
#
loop_
_entity_poly.entity_id
_entity_poly.type
_entity_poly.pdbx_seq_one_letter_code
_entity_poly.pdbx_strand_id
1 'polypeptide(L)'
;MIVPKTSLYSLWVKDVKKGMSRAQVAQIAGKPSSEVSMIHARGTCQTYILGQRDGKAETYFVALDDTGHVINSGYQTCAEYDTDPQAAK
;
A
#
# COMPACT_ATOMS: atom_id res chain seq x y z
N MET A 1 -5.82 -22.84 11.86
CA MET A 1 -4.42 -22.66 11.42
C MET A 1 -4.11 -21.17 11.51
N ILE A 2 -3.41 -20.75 12.56
CA ILE A 2 -2.97 -19.37 12.73
C ILE A 2 -1.55 -19.35 12.20
N VAL A 3 -1.33 -18.79 11.01
CA VAL A 3 0.03 -18.62 10.49
C VAL A 3 0.74 -17.54 11.32
N PRO A 4 1.86 -17.86 12.00
CA PRO A 4 2.57 -16.89 12.81
C PRO A 4 3.17 -15.82 11.89
N LYS A 5 2.79 -14.57 12.13
CA LYS A 5 3.19 -13.37 11.40
C LYS A 5 4.62 -12.96 11.78
N THR A 6 5.56 -13.90 11.68
CA THR A 6 6.96 -13.71 12.05
C THR A 6 7.86 -14.00 10.86
N SER A 7 8.40 -12.92 10.30
CA SER A 7 9.82 -12.82 10.00
C SER A 7 10.39 -13.50 8.76
N LEU A 8 9.74 -13.35 7.60
CA LEU A 8 10.41 -13.35 6.29
C LEU A 8 9.61 -12.37 5.41
N TYR A 9 10.27 -11.33 4.87
CA TYR A 9 9.76 -10.34 3.89
C TYR A 9 8.27 -10.42 3.60
N SER A 10 7.50 -9.40 3.97
CA SER A 10 6.03 -9.32 3.79
C SER A 10 5.55 -9.90 2.45
N LEU A 11 5.28 -11.22 2.43
CA LEU A 11 5.07 -11.97 1.19
C LEU A 11 3.82 -11.52 0.45
N TRP A 12 2.87 -10.95 1.19
CA TRP A 12 1.57 -10.51 0.69
C TRP A 12 1.67 -9.49 -0.44
N VAL A 13 2.78 -8.74 -0.56
CA VAL A 13 2.96 -7.72 -1.60
C VAL A 13 2.89 -8.32 -3.01
N LYS A 14 3.27 -9.59 -3.19
CA LYS A 14 3.14 -10.31 -4.48
C LYS A 14 1.71 -10.80 -4.75
N ASP A 15 0.90 -10.88 -3.70
CA ASP A 15 -0.46 -11.44 -3.74
C ASP A 15 -1.51 -10.35 -3.97
N VAL A 16 -1.19 -9.07 -3.72
CA VAL A 16 -2.02 -7.93 -4.11
C VAL A 16 -1.93 -7.69 -5.61
N LYS A 17 -3.09 -7.62 -6.27
CA LYS A 17 -3.20 -7.49 -7.73
C LYS A 17 -4.16 -6.38 -8.10
N LYS A 18 -3.93 -5.78 -9.27
CA LYS A 18 -4.85 -4.81 -9.88
C LYS A 18 -6.26 -5.40 -9.97
N GLY A 19 -7.26 -4.59 -9.61
CA GLY A 19 -8.68 -4.98 -9.59
C GLY A 19 -9.15 -5.67 -8.31
N MET A 20 -8.26 -6.02 -7.36
CA MET A 20 -8.70 -6.52 -6.06
C MET A 20 -9.47 -5.45 -5.29
N SER A 21 -10.52 -5.84 -4.56
CA SER A 21 -11.26 -4.91 -3.71
C SER A 21 -10.50 -4.62 -2.41
N ARG A 22 -10.82 -3.50 -1.76
CA ARG A 22 -10.32 -3.16 -0.41
C ARG A 22 -10.46 -4.33 0.58
N ALA A 23 -11.56 -5.07 0.52
CA ALA A 23 -11.79 -6.21 1.42
C ALA A 23 -10.80 -7.37 1.14
N GLN A 24 -10.53 -7.67 -0.13
CA GLN A 24 -9.54 -8.70 -0.50
C GLN A 24 -8.13 -8.28 -0.09
N VAL A 25 -7.77 -7.00 -0.27
CA VAL A 25 -6.49 -6.47 0.20
C VAL A 25 -6.37 -6.60 1.71
N ALA A 26 -7.41 -6.24 2.47
CA ALA A 26 -7.41 -6.35 3.92
C ALA A 26 -7.28 -7.80 4.43
N GLN A 27 -7.83 -8.79 3.70
CA GLN A 27 -7.64 -10.21 4.01
C GLN A 27 -6.18 -10.67 3.83
N ILE A 28 -5.48 -10.10 2.85
CA ILE A 28 -4.12 -10.48 2.46
C ILE A 28 -3.06 -9.72 3.30
N ALA A 29 -3.20 -8.40 3.39
CA ALA A 29 -2.23 -7.50 4.01
C ALA A 29 -2.56 -7.17 5.47
N GLY A 30 -3.82 -7.33 5.88
CA GLY A 30 -4.34 -6.83 7.14
C GLY A 30 -4.64 -5.32 7.10
N LYS A 31 -4.68 -4.70 8.29
CA LYS A 31 -4.94 -3.27 8.43
C LYS A 31 -3.73 -2.45 7.96
N PRO A 32 -3.93 -1.40 7.15
CA PRO A 32 -2.85 -0.49 6.79
C PRO A 32 -2.37 0.34 7.99
N SER A 33 -1.14 0.83 7.91
CA SER A 33 -0.58 1.78 8.88
C SER A 33 -1.24 3.16 8.77
N SER A 34 -1.60 3.57 7.57
CA SER A 34 -2.36 4.80 7.31
C SER A 34 -3.15 4.66 6.01
N GLU A 35 -4.22 5.44 5.88
CA GLU A 35 -5.01 5.56 4.66
C GLU A 35 -5.32 7.04 4.43
N VAL A 36 -5.21 7.49 3.19
CA VAL A 36 -5.46 8.88 2.77
C VAL A 36 -6.30 8.90 1.50
N SER A 37 -7.13 9.93 1.35
CA SER A 37 -7.65 10.30 0.03
C SER A 37 -6.54 10.98 -0.76
N MET A 38 -6.32 10.54 -1.99
CA MET A 38 -5.30 11.13 -2.85
C MET A 38 -5.76 12.50 -3.37
N ILE A 39 -4.81 13.41 -3.52
CA ILE A 39 -4.99 14.80 -3.96
C ILE A 39 -4.66 14.94 -5.44
N HIS A 40 -3.57 14.33 -5.91
CA HIS A 40 -3.08 14.44 -7.29
C HIS A 40 -3.48 13.22 -8.13
N ALA A 41 -3.58 12.05 -7.50
CA ALA A 41 -4.18 10.84 -8.07
C ALA A 41 -5.65 10.68 -7.64
N ARG A 42 -6.39 9.80 -8.32
CA ARG A 42 -7.81 9.51 -7.99
C ARG A 42 -7.94 8.36 -7.00
N GLY A 43 -8.92 8.48 -6.09
CA GLY A 43 -9.28 7.44 -5.14
C GLY A 43 -8.56 7.55 -3.79
N THR A 44 -8.28 6.41 -3.17
CA THR A 44 -7.68 6.32 -1.82
C THR A 44 -6.39 5.51 -1.85
N CYS A 45 -5.42 5.87 -1.02
CA CYS A 45 -4.17 5.15 -0.90
C CYS A 45 -3.96 4.66 0.53
N GLN A 46 -3.49 3.42 0.65
CA GLN A 46 -3.18 2.74 1.91
C GLN A 46 -1.67 2.51 2.02
N THR A 47 -1.04 2.96 3.10
CA THR A 47 0.39 2.69 3.39
C THR A 47 0.51 1.55 4.39
N TYR A 48 1.40 0.60 4.11
CA TYR A 48 1.77 -0.52 4.96
C TYR A 48 3.24 -0.42 5.35
N ILE A 49 3.55 -0.77 6.59
CA ILE A 49 4.94 -0.93 7.07
C ILE A 49 5.26 -2.42 7.01
N LEU A 50 6.22 -2.80 6.15
CA LEU A 50 6.61 -4.19 5.94
C LEU A 50 7.65 -4.66 6.98
N GLY A 51 8.40 -3.72 7.55
CA GLY A 51 9.47 -3.95 8.50
C GLY A 51 10.43 -2.77 8.54
N GLN A 52 11.68 -3.03 8.92
CA GLN A 52 12.77 -2.05 8.88
C GLN A 52 13.90 -2.57 8.00
N ARG A 53 14.48 -1.67 7.20
CA ARG A 53 15.64 -1.90 6.36
C ARG A 53 16.56 -0.69 6.48
N ASP A 54 17.84 -0.94 6.79
CA ASP A 54 18.86 0.12 6.95
C ASP A 54 18.44 1.25 7.93
N GLY A 55 17.77 0.88 9.01
CA GLY A 55 17.28 1.82 10.03
C GLY A 55 16.09 2.67 9.60
N LYS A 56 15.54 2.45 8.41
CA LYS A 56 14.33 3.10 7.89
C LYS A 56 13.17 2.10 7.80
N ALA A 57 11.95 2.58 7.93
CA ALA A 57 10.78 1.74 7.70
C ALA A 57 10.70 1.37 6.20
N GLU A 58 10.62 0.07 5.90
CA GLU A 58 10.30 -0.39 4.55
C GLU A 58 8.79 -0.30 4.38
N THR A 59 8.33 0.52 3.44
CA THR A 59 6.92 0.81 3.24
C THR A 59 6.42 0.33 1.90
N TYR A 60 5.11 0.07 1.83
CA TYR A 60 4.44 -0.35 0.61
C TYR A 60 3.07 0.30 0.52
N PHE A 61 2.76 0.92 -0.62
CA PHE A 61 1.47 1.53 -0.85
C PHE A 61 0.56 0.61 -1.68
N VAL A 62 -0.73 0.73 -1.45
CA VAL A 62 -1.79 0.19 -2.31
C VAL A 62 -2.75 1.33 -2.63
N ALA A 63 -2.81 1.73 -3.90
CA ALA A 63 -3.74 2.72 -4.40
C ALA A 63 -5.00 2.03 -4.93
N LEU A 64 -6.15 2.51 -4.46
CA LEU A 64 -7.48 2.07 -4.84
C LEU A 64 -8.17 3.20 -5.62
N ASP A 65 -8.92 2.88 -6.66
CA ASP A 65 -9.79 3.85 -7.34
C ASP A 65 -10.99 4.25 -6.46
N ASP A 66 -11.83 5.14 -7.01
CA ASP A 66 -13.04 5.64 -6.35
C ASP A 66 -14.08 4.54 -6.04
N THR A 67 -13.96 3.37 -6.68
CA THR A 67 -14.81 2.20 -6.42
C THR A 67 -14.20 1.24 -5.39
N GLY A 68 -13.01 1.55 -4.88
CA GLY A 68 -12.31 0.74 -3.88
C GLY A 68 -11.56 -0.45 -4.46
N HIS A 69 -11.18 -0.42 -5.75
CA HIS A 69 -10.39 -1.48 -6.40
C HIS A 69 -8.96 -1.05 -6.66
N VAL A 70 -8.00 -1.97 -6.50
CA VAL A 70 -6.57 -1.71 -6.69
C VAL A 70 -6.28 -1.24 -8.10
N ILE A 71 -5.68 -0.06 -8.22
CA ILE A 71 -5.18 0.49 -9.47
C ILE A 71 -3.66 0.47 -9.56
N ASN A 72 -2.96 0.56 -8.43
CA ASN A 72 -1.50 0.53 -8.37
C ASN A 72 -0.97 0.12 -6.98
N SER A 73 0.28 -0.31 -6.91
CA SER A 73 0.97 -0.60 -5.65
C SER A 73 2.50 -0.58 -5.83
N GLY A 74 3.27 -0.35 -4.77
CA GLY A 74 4.72 -0.25 -4.86
C GLY A 74 5.45 0.08 -3.56
N TYR A 75 6.78 0.03 -3.61
CA TYR A 75 7.67 0.26 -2.46
C TYR A 75 7.95 1.75 -2.22
N GLN A 76 6.98 2.41 -1.61
CA GLN A 76 7.03 3.80 -1.16
C GLN A 76 5.78 4.07 -0.29
N THR A 77 5.69 5.26 0.30
CA THR A 77 4.51 5.73 1.01
C THR A 77 3.45 6.31 0.06
N CYS A 78 2.21 6.45 0.55
CA CYS A 78 1.18 7.17 -0.19
C CYS A 78 1.53 8.62 -0.48
N ALA A 79 2.25 9.30 0.43
CA ALA A 79 2.67 10.69 0.23
C ALA A 79 3.66 10.81 -0.94
N GLU A 80 4.60 9.88 -1.06
CA GLU A 80 5.53 9.84 -2.20
C GLU A 80 4.81 9.47 -3.49
N TYR A 81 3.84 8.55 -3.45
CA TYR A 81 3.05 8.18 -4.63
C TYR A 81 2.16 9.31 -5.15
N ASP A 82 1.51 10.02 -4.24
CA ASP A 82 0.59 11.12 -4.53
C ASP A 82 1.30 12.48 -4.55
N THR A 83 2.57 12.50 -5.00
CA THR A 83 3.31 13.75 -5.19
C THR A 83 2.86 14.42 -6.49
N ASP A 84 2.73 15.75 -6.49
CA ASP A 84 2.45 16.52 -7.70
C ASP A 84 3.60 16.37 -8.71
N PRO A 85 3.39 15.77 -9.90
CA PRO A 85 4.43 15.67 -10.92
C PRO A 85 4.90 17.04 -11.43
N GLN A 86 4.14 18.12 -11.21
CA GLN A 86 4.52 19.49 -11.60
C GLN A 86 5.36 20.20 -10.53
N ALA A 87 5.32 19.77 -9.27
CA ALA A 87 6.13 20.37 -8.20
C ALA A 87 7.64 20.08 -8.31
N ALA A 88 8.03 19.16 -9.19
CA ALA A 88 9.43 18.84 -9.47
C ALA A 88 10.07 19.71 -10.57
N LYS A 89 9.40 20.76 -11.05
CA LYS A 89 9.90 21.68 -12.08
C LYS A 89 10.42 23.00 -11.51
#